data_AF-A0A7J3GVR3-F1
#
_entry.id   AF-A0A7J3GVR3-F1
#
_cell.length_a   1.000
_cell.length_b   1.000
_cell.length_c   1.000
_cell.angle_alpha   90.00
_cell.angle_beta   90.00
_cell.angle_gamma   90.00
#
_symmetry.space_group_name_H-M   'P 1'
#
loop_
_entity.id
_entity.type
_entity.pdbx_description
1 polymer ?
#
loop_
_entity_poly.entity_id
_entity_poly.type
_entity_poly.pdbx_seq_one_letter_code
_entity_poly.pdbx_strand_id
1 'polypeptide(L)'
;MTSSSSLGSHLLDCSFGSLLGGMIPSEQIPGKFKPQRGLFRRGGVISEGAGLLPVKEEEFVEHQLRSLRDMLPVRKCSIEELLRSDDPKVPTLGGGHHRFSRRSVEAAASAIPRDLWSVPLFPITFSSGEELGRGVVVIRNKAEAVAFARMMGLSELPRTPEGHHYTYKVLVIDFMRRYPSLGVLSV
;
A
#
# COMPACT_ATOMS: atom_id res chain seq x y z
N MET A 1 -60.64 -38.01 10.33
CA MET A 1 -59.54 -38.09 11.31
C MET A 1 -58.57 -36.96 10.92
N THR A 2 -58.82 -35.73 11.41
CA THR A 2 -58.07 -35.05 12.51
C THR A 2 -56.64 -34.73 12.08
N SER A 3 -56.06 -33.52 12.04
CA SER A 3 -56.34 -32.13 12.48
C SER A 3 -55.29 -31.25 11.75
N SER A 4 -55.49 -30.06 11.17
CA SER A 4 -55.68 -28.70 11.71
C SER A 4 -54.80 -28.27 12.91
N SER A 5 -53.78 -27.43 12.65
CA SER A 5 -53.29 -26.24 13.42
C SER A 5 -51.89 -25.84 12.86
N SER A 6 -51.62 -24.65 12.30
CA SER A 6 -51.65 -23.25 12.77
C SER A 6 -50.55 -22.87 13.78
N LEU A 7 -49.94 -21.69 13.53
CA LEU A 7 -49.03 -20.87 14.37
C LEU A 7 -47.53 -21.13 14.10
N GLY A 8 -46.66 -20.13 13.89
CA GLY A 8 -46.82 -18.70 14.11
C GLY A 8 -45.77 -17.88 13.35
N SER A 9 -46.21 -16.66 13.08
CA SER A 9 -45.44 -15.48 12.70
C SER A 9 -44.23 -15.22 13.59
N HIS A 10 -43.11 -14.82 12.99
CA HIS A 10 -42.29 -13.73 13.53
C HIS A 10 -41.71 -12.91 12.37
N LEU A 11 -42.41 -11.80 12.12
CA LEU A 11 -41.84 -10.57 11.60
C LEU A 11 -40.63 -10.18 12.45
N LEU A 12 -39.49 -9.94 11.81
CA LEU A 12 -38.58 -8.89 12.24
C LEU A 12 -38.22 -8.05 11.01
N ASP A 13 -39.01 -6.99 10.88
CA ASP A 13 -38.61 -5.76 10.22
C ASP A 13 -37.31 -5.27 10.86
N CYS A 14 -36.30 -5.01 10.03
CA CYS A 14 -35.25 -4.06 10.36
C CYS A 14 -35.31 -2.93 9.34
N SER A 15 -36.34 -2.11 9.49
CA SER A 15 -36.29 -0.72 9.06
C SER A 15 -35.21 -0.01 9.89
N PHE A 16 -34.03 0.23 9.30
CA PHE A 16 -33.12 1.22 9.88
C PHE A 16 -33.53 2.60 9.37
N GLY A 17 -34.25 3.30 10.25
CA GLY A 17 -34.73 4.65 10.04
C GLY A 17 -33.59 5.61 9.70
N SER A 18 -33.86 6.38 8.66
CA SER A 18 -33.33 7.73 8.49
C SER A 18 -33.82 8.58 9.66
N LEU A 19 -32.92 9.21 10.41
CA LEU A 19 -33.23 10.37 11.24
C LEU A 19 -31.94 11.11 11.62
N LEU A 20 -31.95 12.42 11.33
CA LEU A 20 -31.14 13.50 11.91
C LEU A 20 -29.68 13.54 11.39
N GLY A 21 -29.31 14.53 10.58
CA GLY A 21 -29.53 15.94 10.85
C GLY A 21 -28.51 16.41 11.88
N GLY A 22 -27.23 16.41 11.50
CA GLY A 22 -26.14 16.96 12.26
C GLY A 22 -25.23 17.73 11.33
N MET A 23 -25.53 19.02 11.14
CA MET A 23 -24.59 19.99 10.60
C MET A 23 -23.32 19.94 11.46
N ILE A 24 -22.23 19.40 10.91
CA ILE A 24 -20.91 19.56 11.52
C ILE A 24 -20.49 21.00 11.21
N PRO A 25 -20.19 21.83 12.23
CA PRO A 25 -19.70 23.17 12.00
C PRO A 25 -18.35 23.11 11.28
N SER A 26 -18.27 23.84 10.17
CA SER A 26 -17.02 24.22 9.52
C SER A 26 -16.24 25.15 10.46
N GLU A 27 -15.47 24.58 11.39
CA GLU A 27 -14.46 25.33 12.13
C GLU A 27 -13.26 25.64 11.23
N GLN A 28 -13.28 26.87 10.74
CA GLN A 28 -12.19 27.84 10.86
C GLN A 28 -10.77 27.28 10.67
N ILE A 29 -10.26 27.45 9.45
CA ILE A 29 -8.82 27.54 9.19
C ILE A 29 -8.36 28.94 9.64
N PRO A 30 -7.55 29.10 10.70
CA PRO A 30 -6.97 30.40 11.00
C PRO A 30 -5.58 30.50 10.36
N GLY A 31 -5.31 31.67 9.78
CA GLY A 31 -3.98 32.24 9.86
C GLY A 31 -3.16 32.21 8.58
N LYS A 32 -3.35 33.28 7.79
CA LYS A 32 -2.39 33.82 6.82
C LYS A 32 -0.94 33.70 7.33
N PHE A 33 -0.14 32.82 6.73
CA PHE A 33 1.30 32.82 6.94
C PHE A 33 1.90 34.01 6.17
N LYS A 34 2.24 35.09 6.89
CA LYS A 34 3.04 36.20 6.36
C LYS A 34 4.51 35.78 6.37
N PRO A 35 5.22 35.75 5.23
CA PRO A 35 6.67 35.58 5.26
C PRO A 35 7.31 36.87 5.83
N GLN A 36 7.96 36.74 6.99
CA GLN A 36 8.79 37.81 7.53
C GLN A 36 10.01 37.99 6.61
N ARG A 37 10.19 39.21 6.10
CA ARG A 37 11.42 39.66 5.43
C ARG A 37 12.53 39.75 6.47
N GLY A 38 13.33 38.70 6.56
CA GLY A 38 14.63 38.72 7.24
C GLY A 38 15.69 39.29 6.29
N LEU A 39 16.06 40.54 6.53
CA LEU A 39 17.19 41.21 5.92
C LEU A 39 18.48 40.59 6.51
N PHE A 40 19.18 39.74 5.76
CA PHE A 40 20.51 39.25 6.13
C PHE A 40 21.51 39.61 5.02
N ARG A 41 22.32 40.65 5.28
CA ARG A 41 23.56 40.91 4.56
C ARG A 41 24.64 40.00 5.14
N ARG A 42 25.29 39.19 4.30
CA ARG A 42 26.76 39.02 4.29
C ARG A 42 27.16 38.25 3.04
N GLY A 43 28.15 38.80 2.35
CA GLY A 43 28.78 38.21 1.18
C GLY A 43 29.47 36.89 1.51
N GLY A 44 29.67 36.11 0.46
CA GLY A 44 30.35 34.84 0.47
C GLY A 44 30.10 34.20 -0.87
N VAL A 45 30.99 34.48 -1.83
CA VAL A 45 31.12 33.70 -3.05
C VAL A 45 31.48 32.29 -2.60
N ILE A 46 30.52 31.37 -2.68
CA ILE A 46 30.82 29.94 -2.57
C ILE A 46 30.66 29.42 -3.97
N SER A 47 31.82 29.22 -4.57
CA SER A 47 32.02 28.63 -5.89
C SER A 47 31.18 27.38 -6.07
N GLU A 48 30.66 27.24 -7.28
CA GLU A 48 30.12 26.02 -7.85
C GLU A 48 31.09 24.86 -7.63
N GLY A 49 30.83 24.07 -6.60
CA GLY A 49 31.36 22.72 -6.45
C GLY A 49 30.30 21.75 -6.94
N ALA A 50 30.16 21.62 -8.27
CA ALA A 50 29.51 20.47 -8.85
C ALA A 50 30.35 19.25 -8.44
N GLY A 51 29.96 18.62 -7.33
CA GLY A 51 30.57 17.39 -6.84
C GLY A 51 30.24 16.26 -7.82
N LEU A 52 31.05 16.13 -8.87
CA LEU A 52 31.21 14.88 -9.59
C LEU A 52 31.68 13.85 -8.56
N LEU A 53 30.83 12.88 -8.26
CA LEU A 53 31.26 11.72 -7.49
C LEU A 53 32.40 11.05 -8.27
N PRO A 54 33.45 10.54 -7.59
CA PRO A 54 34.50 9.81 -8.30
C PRO A 54 33.85 8.65 -9.05
N VAL A 55 34.17 8.49 -10.34
CA VAL A 55 33.56 7.53 -11.30
C VAL A 55 33.33 6.11 -10.71
N LYS A 56 34.19 5.66 -9.78
CA LYS A 56 34.06 4.38 -9.08
C LYS A 56 32.84 4.29 -8.13
N GLU A 57 32.45 5.40 -7.50
CA GLU A 57 31.26 5.47 -6.65
C GLU A 57 29.98 5.44 -7.49
N GLU A 58 29.97 6.12 -8.63
CA GLU A 58 28.85 6.07 -9.58
C GLU A 58 28.64 4.66 -10.13
N GLU A 59 29.72 4.00 -10.59
CA GLU A 59 29.68 2.60 -11.05
C GLU A 59 29.17 1.65 -9.96
N PHE A 60 29.59 1.84 -8.71
CA PHE A 60 29.12 1.04 -7.60
C PHE A 60 27.62 1.24 -7.33
N VAL A 61 27.16 2.49 -7.28
CA VAL A 61 25.73 2.81 -7.06
C VAL A 61 24.88 2.25 -8.19
N GLU A 62 25.29 2.43 -9.44
CA GLU A 62 24.59 1.87 -10.61
C GLU A 62 24.53 0.34 -10.57
N HIS A 63 25.61 -0.32 -10.13
CA HIS A 63 25.63 -1.77 -9.97
C HIS A 63 24.64 -2.21 -8.88
N GLN A 64 24.57 -1.51 -7.75
CA GLN A 64 23.60 -1.81 -6.68
C GLN A 64 22.15 -1.59 -7.16
N LEU A 65 21.88 -0.49 -7.87
CA LEU A 65 20.56 -0.20 -8.42
C LEU A 65 20.12 -1.25 -9.45
N ARG A 66 21.03 -1.68 -10.33
CA ARG A 66 20.79 -2.80 -11.25
C ARG A 66 20.48 -4.09 -10.49
N SER A 67 21.31 -4.43 -9.51
CA SER A 67 21.12 -5.65 -8.71
C SER A 67 19.77 -5.68 -7.99
N LEU A 68 19.31 -4.53 -7.46
CA LEU A 68 17.99 -4.42 -6.83
C LEU A 68 16.84 -4.57 -7.84
N ARG A 69 16.98 -3.95 -9.01
CA ARG A 69 15.99 -4.07 -10.09
C ARG A 69 15.88 -5.51 -10.60
N ASP A 70 17.00 -6.22 -10.68
CA ASP A 70 17.08 -7.61 -11.12
C ASP A 70 16.33 -8.59 -10.20
N MET A 71 16.10 -8.21 -8.95
CA MET A 71 15.32 -8.99 -7.99
C MET A 71 13.80 -8.76 -8.12
N LEU A 72 13.36 -7.78 -8.90
CA LEU A 72 11.93 -7.50 -9.06
C LEU A 72 11.23 -8.60 -9.88
N PRO A 73 10.06 -9.10 -9.43
CA PRO A 73 9.26 -10.04 -10.19
C PRO A 73 8.86 -9.52 -11.57
N VAL A 74 8.95 -10.38 -12.59
CA VAL A 74 8.53 -10.07 -13.97
C VAL A 74 7.02 -9.84 -14.06
N ARG A 75 6.25 -10.51 -13.19
CA ARG A 75 4.79 -10.40 -13.14
C ARG A 75 4.28 -10.56 -11.72
N LYS A 76 3.02 -10.15 -11.54
CA LYS A 76 2.26 -10.43 -10.33
C LYS A 76 1.57 -11.80 -10.39
N CYS A 77 1.25 -12.33 -9.21
CA CYS A 77 0.51 -13.58 -9.02
C CYS A 77 -0.73 -13.36 -8.16
N SER A 78 -1.74 -14.20 -8.39
CA SER A 78 -2.94 -14.26 -7.57
C SER A 78 -2.77 -15.21 -6.39
N ILE A 79 -3.65 -15.11 -5.38
CA ILE A 79 -3.64 -16.03 -4.23
C ILE A 79 -3.87 -17.46 -4.71
N GLU A 80 -4.84 -17.67 -5.61
CA GLU A 80 -5.15 -19.02 -6.11
C GLU A 80 -3.97 -19.65 -6.82
N GLU A 81 -3.26 -18.86 -7.63
CA GLU A 81 -2.06 -19.33 -8.33
C GLU A 81 -0.98 -19.78 -7.33
N LEU A 82 -0.71 -18.94 -6.33
CA LEU A 82 0.30 -19.23 -5.32
C LEU A 82 -0.08 -20.41 -4.42
N LEU A 83 -1.35 -20.61 -4.11
CA LEU A 83 -1.83 -21.74 -3.31
C LEU A 83 -1.85 -23.07 -4.08
N ARG A 84 -2.04 -23.04 -5.41
CA ARG A 84 -1.99 -24.24 -6.26
C ARG A 84 -0.57 -24.76 -6.49
N SER A 85 0.46 -23.93 -6.32
CA SER A 85 1.85 -24.35 -6.49
C SER A 85 2.43 -24.94 -5.21
N ASP A 86 3.11 -26.07 -5.33
CA ASP A 86 3.92 -26.66 -4.24
C ASP A 86 5.19 -25.84 -3.95
N ASP A 87 5.72 -25.15 -4.97
CA ASP A 87 6.86 -24.22 -4.87
C ASP A 87 6.46 -22.85 -5.45
N PRO A 88 5.78 -21.98 -4.67
CA PRO A 88 5.25 -20.73 -5.18
C PRO A 88 6.38 -19.73 -5.44
N LYS A 89 6.68 -19.48 -6.71
CA LYS A 89 7.74 -18.57 -7.16
C LYS A 89 7.44 -17.97 -8.53
N VAL A 90 8.09 -16.86 -8.85
CA VAL A 90 8.04 -16.21 -10.17
C VAL A 90 9.42 -15.82 -10.63
N PRO A 91 9.67 -15.78 -11.96
CA PRO A 91 10.92 -15.25 -12.48
C PRO A 91 11.09 -13.77 -12.12
N THR A 92 12.34 -13.35 -11.93
CA THR A 92 12.71 -11.95 -11.75
C THR A 92 13.33 -11.37 -13.01
N LEU A 93 13.44 -10.04 -13.11
CA LEU A 93 14.02 -9.36 -14.27
C LEU A 93 15.48 -9.79 -14.56
N GLY A 94 16.25 -10.12 -13.52
CA GLY A 94 17.62 -10.61 -13.63
C GLY A 94 17.77 -12.12 -13.89
N GLY A 95 16.69 -12.83 -14.23
CA GLY A 95 16.72 -14.27 -14.52
C GLY A 95 16.70 -15.19 -13.28
N GLY A 96 16.60 -14.61 -12.07
CA GLY A 96 16.41 -15.33 -10.82
C GLY A 96 14.95 -15.71 -10.57
N HIS A 97 14.64 -16.04 -9.31
CA HIS A 97 13.27 -16.30 -8.87
C HIS A 97 12.95 -15.58 -7.56
N HIS A 98 11.80 -14.90 -7.53
CA HIS A 98 11.19 -14.40 -6.29
C HIS A 98 10.31 -15.51 -5.71
N ARG A 99 10.69 -16.02 -4.54
CA ARG A 99 9.95 -17.08 -3.86
C ARG A 99 8.96 -16.48 -2.87
N PHE A 100 7.75 -17.02 -2.89
CA PHE A 100 6.71 -16.66 -1.93
C PHE A 100 6.70 -17.65 -0.76
N SER A 101 6.59 -17.13 0.45
CA SER A 101 6.43 -17.95 1.64
C SER A 101 5.02 -18.54 1.63
N ARG A 102 4.92 -19.88 1.64
CA ARG A 102 3.64 -20.60 1.73
C ARG A 102 2.78 -20.09 2.89
N ARG A 103 3.40 -19.96 4.07
CA ARG A 103 2.76 -19.44 5.28
C ARG A 103 2.23 -18.01 5.09
N SER A 104 2.98 -17.15 4.40
CA SER A 104 2.52 -15.78 4.14
C SER A 104 1.34 -15.75 3.18
N VAL A 105 1.35 -16.60 2.15
CA VAL A 105 0.23 -16.72 1.18
C VAL A 105 -1.04 -17.22 1.87
N GLU A 106 -0.94 -18.24 2.73
CA GLU A 106 -2.07 -18.77 3.50
C GLU A 106 -2.64 -17.75 4.49
N ALA A 107 -1.77 -16.99 5.17
CA ALA A 107 -2.19 -15.90 6.02
C ALA A 107 -2.88 -14.78 5.22
N ALA A 108 -2.37 -14.44 4.03
CA ALA A 108 -3.00 -13.47 3.15
C ALA A 108 -4.39 -13.95 2.67
N ALA A 109 -4.51 -15.22 2.28
CA ALA A 109 -5.77 -15.85 1.90
C ALA A 109 -6.82 -15.78 3.02
N SER A 110 -6.39 -15.88 4.27
CA SER A 110 -7.28 -15.79 5.45
C SER A 110 -7.79 -14.38 5.71
N ALA A 111 -7.08 -13.34 5.25
CA ALA A 111 -7.44 -11.94 5.46
C ALA A 111 -8.15 -11.31 4.24
N ILE A 112 -7.83 -11.76 3.03
CA ILE A 112 -8.29 -11.14 1.78
C ILE A 112 -9.64 -11.72 1.33
N PRO A 113 -10.62 -10.85 0.97
CA PRO A 113 -11.90 -11.26 0.39
C PRO A 113 -11.75 -12.18 -0.82
N ARG A 114 -12.61 -13.22 -0.90
CA ARG A 114 -12.57 -14.28 -1.93
C ARG A 114 -12.64 -13.76 -3.37
N ASP A 115 -13.35 -12.66 -3.60
CA ASP A 115 -13.47 -11.99 -4.90
C ASP A 115 -12.14 -11.47 -5.44
N LEU A 116 -11.15 -11.22 -4.57
CA LEU A 116 -9.82 -10.78 -4.97
C LEU A 116 -8.81 -11.92 -5.16
N TRP A 117 -9.19 -13.18 -4.89
CA TRP A 117 -8.24 -14.29 -4.90
C TRP A 117 -7.68 -14.61 -6.28
N SER A 118 -8.44 -14.36 -7.33
CA SER A 118 -8.03 -14.54 -8.73
C SER A 118 -7.28 -13.34 -9.31
N VAL A 119 -7.27 -12.20 -8.60
CA VAL A 119 -6.61 -10.97 -9.04
C VAL A 119 -5.09 -11.09 -8.83
N PRO A 120 -4.26 -10.67 -9.81
CA PRO A 120 -2.80 -10.70 -9.67
C PRO A 120 -2.31 -9.58 -8.74
N LEU A 121 -2.30 -9.85 -7.44
CA LEU A 121 -1.98 -8.89 -6.39
C LEU A 121 -0.50 -8.86 -6.01
N PHE A 122 0.16 -10.02 -6.00
CA PHE A 122 1.44 -10.17 -5.31
C PHE A 122 2.66 -10.18 -6.24
N PRO A 123 3.78 -9.53 -5.84
CA PRO A 123 3.89 -8.73 -4.61
C PRO A 123 3.12 -7.40 -4.70
N ILE A 124 2.63 -6.91 -3.55
CA ILE A 124 2.06 -5.57 -3.44
C ILE A 124 3.19 -4.57 -3.65
N THR A 125 2.95 -3.58 -4.52
CA THR A 125 3.96 -2.58 -4.87
C THR A 125 3.72 -1.29 -4.12
N PHE A 126 4.77 -0.84 -3.43
CA PHE A 126 4.77 0.37 -2.63
C PHE A 126 5.72 1.38 -3.25
N SER A 127 5.25 2.57 -3.61
CA SER A 127 6.10 3.63 -4.18
C SER A 127 6.27 4.79 -3.21
N SER A 128 7.42 5.46 -3.28
CA SER A 128 7.61 6.72 -2.55
C SER A 128 6.54 7.74 -2.95
N GLY A 129 5.96 8.42 -1.96
CA GLY A 129 5.04 9.54 -2.14
C GLY A 129 5.62 10.79 -1.50
N GLU A 130 6.89 11.09 -1.77
CA GLU A 130 7.61 12.22 -1.18
C GLU A 130 6.91 13.57 -1.39
N GLU A 131 6.18 13.71 -2.50
CA GLU A 131 5.34 14.87 -2.82
C GLU A 131 4.18 15.06 -1.84
N LEU A 132 3.74 13.99 -1.16
CA LEU A 132 2.68 14.00 -0.15
C LEU A 132 3.21 14.17 1.28
N GLY A 133 4.53 14.15 1.44
CA GLY A 133 5.21 14.30 2.72
C GLY A 133 6.19 13.17 3.03
N ARG A 134 7.14 13.47 3.94
CA ARG A 134 8.19 12.53 4.34
C ARG A 134 7.58 11.26 4.94
N GLY A 135 7.96 10.12 4.38
CA GLY A 135 7.55 8.80 4.87
C GLY A 135 6.15 8.35 4.42
N VAL A 136 5.52 9.10 3.51
CA VAL A 136 4.31 8.67 2.82
C VAL A 136 4.67 7.70 1.70
N VAL A 137 3.85 6.66 1.55
CA VAL A 137 3.99 5.61 0.55
C VAL A 137 2.67 5.46 -0.19
N VAL A 138 2.73 5.37 -1.51
CA VAL A 138 1.57 5.26 -2.39
C VAL A 138 1.38 3.82 -2.88
N ILE A 139 0.13 3.36 -2.87
CA ILE A 139 -0.32 2.12 -3.48
C ILE A 139 -1.26 2.48 -4.63
N ARG A 140 -0.75 2.41 -5.86
CA ARG A 140 -1.47 2.92 -7.05
C ARG A 140 -2.61 2.00 -7.47
N ASN A 141 -2.44 0.68 -7.33
CA ASN A 141 -3.46 -0.29 -7.70
C ASN A 141 -4.52 -0.41 -6.59
N LYS A 142 -5.80 -0.20 -6.95
CA LYS A 142 -6.92 -0.28 -6.01
C LYS A 142 -7.06 -1.65 -5.35
N ALA A 143 -6.92 -2.74 -6.11
CA ALA A 143 -7.05 -4.09 -5.57
C ALA A 143 -5.93 -4.40 -4.57
N GLU A 144 -4.70 -3.95 -4.85
CA GLU A 144 -3.57 -4.05 -3.93
C GLU A 144 -3.79 -3.22 -2.67
N ALA A 145 -4.33 -2.01 -2.79
CA ALA A 145 -4.64 -1.16 -1.64
C ALA A 145 -5.67 -1.82 -0.72
N VAL A 146 -6.72 -2.43 -1.29
CA VAL A 146 -7.72 -3.20 -0.54
C VAL A 146 -7.08 -4.42 0.12
N ALA A 147 -6.28 -5.19 -0.63
CA ALA A 147 -5.58 -6.35 -0.09
C ALA A 147 -4.67 -5.99 1.08
N PHE A 148 -3.86 -4.94 0.93
CA PHE A 148 -3.01 -4.40 1.99
C PHE A 148 -3.82 -4.00 3.22
N ALA A 149 -4.88 -3.21 3.04
CA ALA A 149 -5.73 -2.75 4.14
C ALA A 149 -6.26 -3.95 4.94
N ARG A 150 -6.79 -4.96 4.26
CA ARG A 150 -7.33 -6.17 4.89
C ARG A 150 -6.26 -6.98 5.61
N MET A 151 -5.10 -7.19 4.99
CA MET A 151 -3.97 -7.90 5.60
C MET A 151 -3.41 -7.19 6.83
N MET A 152 -3.59 -5.87 6.93
CA MET A 152 -3.20 -5.04 8.07
C MET A 152 -4.32 -4.80 9.08
N GLY A 153 -5.51 -5.37 8.88
CA GLY A 153 -6.66 -5.21 9.77
C GLY A 153 -7.31 -3.81 9.72
N LEU A 154 -7.14 -3.10 8.60
CA LEU A 154 -7.70 -1.78 8.36
C LEU A 154 -9.00 -1.88 7.56
N SER A 155 -9.92 -0.95 7.79
CA SER A 155 -11.18 -0.86 7.03
C SER A 155 -10.95 -0.34 5.61
N GLU A 156 -10.20 0.76 5.48
CA GLU A 156 -9.83 1.40 4.22
C GLU A 156 -8.53 2.20 4.39
N LEU A 157 -7.85 2.52 3.29
CA LEU A 157 -6.74 3.47 3.28
C LEU A 157 -7.21 4.87 2.85
N PRO A 158 -6.60 5.94 3.36
CA PRO A 158 -6.86 7.28 2.86
C PRO A 158 -6.46 7.41 1.39
N ARG A 159 -7.07 8.37 0.70
CA ARG A 159 -6.83 8.65 -0.72
C ARG A 159 -6.31 10.06 -0.94
N THR A 160 -5.43 10.20 -1.92
CA THR A 160 -5.00 11.51 -2.41
C THR A 160 -6.12 12.16 -3.24
N PRO A 161 -6.05 13.48 -3.51
CA PRO A 161 -6.98 14.15 -4.42
C PRO A 161 -7.02 13.51 -5.83
N GLU A 162 -5.91 12.92 -6.26
CA GLU A 162 -5.74 12.21 -7.54
C GLU A 162 -6.31 10.79 -7.50
N GLY A 163 -6.83 10.34 -6.36
CA GLY A 163 -7.52 9.06 -6.19
C GLY A 163 -6.61 7.87 -5.86
N HIS A 164 -5.32 8.09 -5.63
CA HIS A 164 -4.40 7.03 -5.21
C HIS A 164 -4.52 6.74 -3.71
N HIS A 165 -4.39 5.49 -3.30
CA HIS A 165 -4.33 5.16 -1.87
C HIS A 165 -2.93 5.42 -1.35
N TYR A 166 -2.83 5.90 -0.11
CA TYR A 166 -1.54 6.09 0.54
C TYR A 166 -1.55 5.55 1.97
N THR A 167 -0.36 5.32 2.48
CA THR A 167 -0.09 4.87 3.85
C THR A 167 1.26 5.41 4.31
N TYR A 168 1.68 5.04 5.51
CA TYR A 168 2.96 5.45 6.08
C TYR A 168 3.97 4.31 6.05
N LYS A 169 5.24 4.66 5.86
CA LYS A 169 6.38 3.73 5.82
C LYS A 169 6.40 2.75 7.00
N VAL A 170 5.97 3.18 8.19
CA VAL A 170 5.88 2.32 9.39
C VAL A 170 4.93 1.13 9.17
N LEU A 171 3.75 1.36 8.58
CA LEU A 171 2.80 0.29 8.27
C LEU A 171 3.30 -0.64 7.18
N VAL A 172 4.04 -0.10 6.20
CA VAL A 172 4.66 -0.90 5.13
C VAL A 172 5.77 -1.80 5.69
N ILE A 173 6.59 -1.28 6.61
CA ILE A 173 7.62 -2.09 7.29
C ILE A 173 6.97 -3.20 8.13
N ASP A 174 5.91 -2.88 8.88
CA ASP A 174 5.19 -3.89 9.66
C ASP A 174 4.54 -4.95 8.75
N PHE A 175 3.95 -4.54 7.62
CA PHE A 175 3.47 -5.46 6.59
C PHE A 175 4.58 -6.39 6.08
N MET A 176 5.74 -5.84 5.71
CA MET A 176 6.86 -6.66 5.21
C MET A 176 7.42 -7.58 6.29
N ARG A 177 7.35 -7.21 7.58
CA ARG A 177 7.73 -8.13 8.66
C ARG A 177 6.76 -9.29 8.82
N ARG A 178 5.46 -9.04 8.69
CA ARG A 178 4.40 -10.06 8.77
C ARG A 178 4.34 -10.94 7.50
N TYR A 179 4.65 -10.35 6.34
CA TYR A 179 4.53 -10.97 5.02
C TYR A 179 5.76 -10.71 4.14
N PRO A 180 6.94 -11.28 4.46
CA PRO A 180 8.24 -10.89 3.87
C PRO A 180 8.38 -10.99 2.36
N SER A 181 7.58 -11.86 1.73
CA SER A 181 7.64 -12.11 0.27
C SER A 181 6.45 -11.52 -0.50
N LEU A 182 5.50 -10.89 0.19
CA LEU A 182 4.27 -10.38 -0.43
C LEU A 182 4.31 -8.88 -0.71
N GLY A 183 5.40 -8.19 -0.39
CA GLY A 183 5.55 -6.75 -0.62
C GLY A 183 6.89 -6.41 -1.23
N VAL A 184 6.91 -5.39 -2.09
CA VAL A 184 8.13 -4.81 -2.66
C VAL A 184 8.06 -3.29 -2.64
N LEU A 185 9.18 -2.65 -2.29
CA LEU A 185 9.37 -1.22 -2.48
C LEU A 185 9.79 -0.99 -3.93
N SER A 186 9.00 -0.21 -4.66
CA SER A 186 9.42 0.38 -5.94
C SER A 186 10.11 1.69 -5.61
N VAL A 187 11.41 1.72 -5.89
CA VAL A 187 12.22 2.94 -5.91
C VAL A 187 11.89 3.74 -7.16
#